data_AF-A0A2E7XLK7-F1
#
_entry.id   AF-A0A2E7XLK7-F1
#
_cell.length_a   1.000
_cell.length_b   1.000
_cell.length_c   1.000
_cell.angle_alpha   90.00
_cell.angle_beta   90.00
_cell.angle_gamma   90.00
#
_symmetry.space_group_name_H-M   'P 1'
#
loop_
_entity.id
_entity.type
_entity.pdbx_description
1 polymer ?
#
loop_
_entity_poly.entity_id
_entity_poly.type
_entity_poly.pdbx_seq_one_letter_code
_entity_poly.pdbx_strand_id
1 'polypeptide(L)'
;MSKNNLLGGCLLLLLGIIIGWCAREISVGSTPVLQDQIIPPADSRLLEESEVSLVPVVDSQQFLRQLAREPVSVRQVELRKYLATHGDQFDVLMTLSGDLSEQGHFEEALEMLLRSSIAIESIAQQDLFKMSLARLIDRYTRELISLNQFGEVDQLYEQLTLMLPQFAQYHLELGTLRIRMGNLQSALVPLAQIANHDKLGAEARRLMLQIEGSESLVPAAFEELPLIARTGQFLVEAMIDDELPILVLIDTGAAMTILESGVLERLGYNLSGKQEYFVTANGVVQAPVVTIDSFGLGRARLNNVTVGALDMAMQGKVEGLLGMNFLRHYDFHIDQNRSILVLDQR
;
A
#
# COMPACT_ATOMS: atom_id res chain seq x y z
N MET A 1 -66.99 -7.23 21.00
CA MET A 1 -66.27 -7.34 22.29
C MET A 1 -64.79 -7.51 21.96
N SER A 2 -64.05 -6.40 21.95
CA SER A 2 -62.98 -6.00 22.91
C SER A 2 -61.62 -6.59 22.49
N LYS A 3 -60.60 -5.86 21.99
CA LYS A 3 -59.81 -4.70 22.48
C LYS A 3 -58.99 -4.94 23.77
N ASN A 4 -57.72 -4.48 23.69
CA ASN A 4 -56.77 -3.99 24.71
C ASN A 4 -55.87 -5.04 25.40
N ASN A 5 -54.52 -5.03 25.26
CA ASN A 5 -53.43 -4.08 25.69
C ASN A 5 -52.66 -4.70 26.89
N LEU A 6 -51.37 -4.53 27.22
CA LEU A 6 -50.16 -3.86 26.68
C LEU A 6 -48.98 -4.18 27.66
N LEU A 7 -47.72 -3.97 27.23
CA LEU A 7 -46.47 -3.69 28.01
C LEU A 7 -45.74 -4.87 28.71
N GLY A 8 -44.40 -4.97 28.73
CA GLY A 8 -43.31 -4.09 28.27
C GLY A 8 -41.92 -4.67 28.62
N GLY A 9 -40.85 -4.05 28.12
CA GLY A 9 -39.44 -4.38 28.45
C GLY A 9 -38.45 -4.03 27.32
N CYS A 10 -38.27 -2.75 27.00
CA CYS A 10 -37.05 -1.95 27.27
C CYS A 10 -35.74 -2.48 26.65
N LEU A 11 -35.46 -1.99 25.44
CA LEU A 11 -34.15 -1.99 24.77
C LEU A 11 -33.44 -0.67 25.13
N LEU A 12 -32.24 -0.73 25.69
CA LEU A 12 -31.43 0.44 26.04
C LEU A 12 -30.17 0.49 25.16
N LEU A 13 -30.06 1.60 24.43
CA LEU A 13 -28.95 2.09 23.62
C LEU A 13 -27.73 2.45 24.47
N LEU A 14 -26.53 2.34 23.90
CA LEU A 14 -25.43 3.32 24.07
C LEU A 14 -24.42 3.16 22.93
N LEU A 15 -24.31 4.16 22.04
CA LEU A 15 -23.09 4.45 21.28
C LEU A 15 -22.95 5.96 21.08
N GLY A 16 -21.73 6.43 21.33
CA GLY A 16 -21.37 7.80 21.64
C GLY A 16 -21.20 8.73 20.44
N ILE A 17 -21.30 10.01 20.75
CA ILE A 17 -21.18 11.19 19.89
C ILE A 17 -19.71 11.63 19.84
N ILE A 18 -19.19 11.93 18.65
CA ILE A 18 -18.05 12.85 18.48
C ILE A 18 -18.41 13.90 17.42
N ILE A 19 -18.35 15.17 17.84
CA ILE A 19 -18.63 16.39 17.09
C ILE A 19 -17.33 16.85 16.40
N GLY A 20 -17.37 17.04 15.08
CA GLY A 20 -16.33 17.75 14.31
C GLY A 20 -16.69 19.23 14.16
N TRP A 21 -15.73 20.12 14.41
CA TRP A 21 -15.90 21.57 14.42
C TRP A 21 -15.37 22.22 13.12
N CYS A 22 -16.24 23.07 12.56
CA CYS A 22 -16.01 24.36 11.87
C CYS A 22 -15.04 24.47 10.67
N ALA A 23 -15.63 24.44 9.47
CA ALA A 23 -15.23 25.29 8.35
C ALA A 23 -15.89 26.69 8.51
N ARG A 24 -15.14 27.76 8.21
CA ARG A 24 -15.63 29.14 8.27
C ARG A 24 -15.36 29.83 6.93
N GLU A 25 -16.38 29.85 6.07
CA GLU A 25 -16.51 30.77 4.94
C GLU A 25 -17.48 31.88 5.36
N ILE A 26 -17.12 33.15 5.20
CA ILE A 26 -18.10 34.26 5.12
C ILE A 26 -17.62 35.29 4.08
N SER A 27 -18.35 35.29 2.97
CA SER A 27 -19.03 36.40 2.26
C SER A 27 -18.37 37.76 2.00
N VAL A 28 -18.51 38.14 0.73
CA VAL A 28 -18.47 39.48 0.11
C VAL A 28 -19.68 40.34 0.55
N GLY A 29 -19.53 41.68 0.59
CA GLY A 29 -20.66 42.63 0.53
C GLY A 29 -20.48 44.07 1.11
N SER A 30 -20.01 45.01 0.28
CA SER A 30 -20.46 46.43 0.07
C SER A 30 -20.60 47.49 1.22
N THR A 31 -19.71 48.52 1.17
CA THR A 31 -19.86 50.03 1.16
C THR A 31 -20.81 50.78 2.14
N PRO A 32 -20.51 52.04 2.61
CA PRO A 32 -20.12 53.20 1.76
C PRO A 32 -19.15 54.29 2.29
N VAL A 33 -18.62 55.01 1.29
CA VAL A 33 -18.08 56.38 1.13
C VAL A 33 -18.20 57.36 2.32
N LEU A 34 -17.09 58.06 2.63
CA LEU A 34 -17.07 59.52 2.77
C LEU A 34 -15.72 60.08 2.30
N GLN A 35 -15.86 61.17 1.56
CA GLN A 35 -14.88 61.89 0.74
C GLN A 35 -14.28 63.00 1.60
N ASP A 36 -12.97 63.23 1.53
CA ASP A 36 -12.46 64.60 1.61
C ASP A 36 -11.16 64.75 0.81
N GLN A 37 -11.17 65.81 0.02
CA GLN A 37 -10.18 66.20 -0.97
C GLN A 37 -8.99 66.90 -0.30
N ILE A 38 -7.82 66.89 -0.97
CA ILE A 38 -7.05 68.08 -1.42
C ILE A 38 -5.63 67.62 -1.80
N ILE A 39 -5.28 67.81 -3.08
CA ILE A 39 -3.90 67.79 -3.62
C ILE A 39 -3.52 69.26 -3.91
N PRO A 40 -2.26 69.70 -3.73
CA PRO A 40 -1.44 70.07 -4.91
C PRO A 40 0.08 69.75 -4.68
N PRO A 41 1.04 70.16 -5.56
CA PRO A 41 1.61 69.29 -6.58
C PRO A 41 3.14 69.09 -6.48
N ALA A 42 3.61 68.11 -7.25
CA ALA A 42 4.95 67.87 -7.81
C ALA A 42 6.19 68.57 -7.19
N ASP A 43 7.13 67.76 -6.70
CA ASP A 43 8.55 68.02 -6.94
C ASP A 43 9.24 66.76 -7.49
N SER A 44 9.81 66.95 -8.66
CA SER A 44 10.57 66.02 -9.48
C SER A 44 11.97 65.79 -8.91
N ARG A 45 12.41 64.52 -8.82
CA ARG A 45 13.80 64.12 -9.14
C ARG A 45 13.98 62.60 -9.02
N LEU A 46 14.15 61.99 -10.19
CA LEU A 46 15.20 61.02 -10.53
C LEU A 46 15.37 59.82 -9.58
N LEU A 47 14.82 58.68 -9.97
CA LEU A 47 15.62 57.47 -10.13
C LEU A 47 15.23 56.79 -11.44
N GLU A 48 16.14 57.01 -12.39
CA GLU A 48 16.42 56.26 -13.61
C GLU A 48 15.52 55.05 -13.90
N GLU A 49 14.69 55.21 -14.93
CA GLU A 49 14.42 54.13 -15.87
C GLU A 49 15.78 53.69 -16.44
N SER A 50 16.43 52.72 -15.80
CA SER A 50 17.57 52.04 -16.39
C SER A 50 17.03 51.21 -17.55
N GLU A 51 17.29 51.73 -18.74
CA GLU A 51 17.27 51.10 -20.04
C GLU A 51 16.92 49.62 -20.04
N VAL A 52 15.89 49.31 -20.82
CA VAL A 52 15.70 48.02 -21.48
C VAL A 52 17.00 47.68 -22.21
N SER A 53 17.95 47.08 -21.50
CA SER A 53 19.02 46.33 -22.13
C SER A 53 18.34 45.10 -22.68
N LEU A 54 18.07 45.13 -23.98
CA LEU A 54 17.84 43.95 -24.80
C LEU A 54 19.06 43.05 -24.58
N VAL A 55 19.00 42.22 -23.53
CA VAL A 55 19.91 41.10 -23.37
C VAL A 55 19.80 40.35 -24.69
N PRO A 56 20.87 40.27 -25.49
CA PRO A 56 20.78 39.61 -26.78
C PRO A 56 20.27 38.21 -26.48
N VAL A 57 19.28 37.73 -27.25
CA VAL A 57 18.79 36.34 -27.15
C VAL A 57 20.03 35.46 -27.18
N VAL A 58 20.46 34.99 -26.00
CA VAL A 58 21.66 34.20 -25.91
C VAL A 58 21.21 32.86 -26.43
N ASP A 59 21.70 32.48 -27.61
CA ASP A 59 21.62 31.11 -28.07
C ASP A 59 22.01 30.21 -26.88
N SER A 60 21.14 29.28 -26.49
CA SER A 60 21.35 28.42 -25.32
C SER A 60 22.71 27.74 -25.38
N GLN A 61 23.19 27.42 -26.59
CA GLN A 61 24.52 26.88 -26.84
C GLN A 61 25.64 27.85 -26.45
N GLN A 62 25.51 29.14 -26.79
CA GLN A 62 26.50 30.16 -26.43
C GLN A 62 26.51 30.40 -24.92
N PHE A 63 25.33 30.43 -24.29
CA PHE A 63 25.19 30.55 -22.84
C PHE A 63 25.90 29.40 -22.11
N LEU A 64 25.63 28.16 -22.52
CA LEU A 64 26.23 26.97 -21.91
C LEU A 64 27.76 26.95 -22.08
N ARG A 65 28.30 27.41 -23.21
CA ARG A 65 29.76 27.52 -23.40
C ARG A 65 30.42 28.50 -22.43
N GLN A 66 29.74 29.58 -22.06
CA GLN A 66 30.26 30.55 -21.08
C GLN A 66 30.30 29.94 -19.68
N LEU A 67 29.28 29.16 -19.32
CA LEU A 67 29.17 28.52 -18.02
C LEU A 67 30.03 27.25 -17.85
N ALA A 68 30.60 26.71 -18.93
CA ALA A 68 31.35 25.46 -18.89
C ALA A 68 32.56 25.47 -17.94
N ARG A 69 33.13 26.65 -17.65
CA ARG A 69 34.28 26.81 -16.73
C ARG A 69 33.88 27.19 -15.31
N GLU A 70 32.62 27.54 -15.09
CA GLU A 70 32.14 27.96 -13.78
C GLU A 70 31.96 26.75 -12.84
N PRO A 71 32.14 26.93 -11.52
CA PRO A 71 31.79 25.92 -10.53
C PRO A 71 30.33 25.48 -10.67
N VAL A 72 30.04 24.20 -10.40
CA VAL A 72 28.69 23.63 -10.55
C VAL A 72 27.64 24.41 -9.76
N SER A 73 27.98 24.88 -8.55
CA SER A 73 27.06 25.69 -7.73
C SER A 73 26.69 27.03 -8.38
N VAL A 74 27.63 27.71 -9.03
CA VAL A 74 27.38 28.96 -9.78
C VAL A 74 26.59 28.66 -11.04
N ARG A 75 26.99 27.61 -11.77
CA ARG A 75 26.34 27.17 -13.00
C ARG A 75 24.86 26.87 -12.79
N GLN A 76 24.49 26.10 -11.77
CA GLN A 76 23.09 25.76 -11.48
C GLN A 76 22.22 27.01 -11.22
N VAL A 77 22.75 28.00 -10.50
CA VAL A 77 22.01 29.26 -10.23
C VAL A 77 21.75 30.00 -11.55
N GLU A 78 22.75 30.11 -12.41
CA GLU A 78 22.61 30.81 -13.69
C GLU A 78 21.71 30.03 -14.67
N LEU A 79 21.80 28.70 -14.72
CA LEU A 79 20.89 27.86 -15.51
C LEU A 79 19.42 28.07 -15.09
N ARG A 80 19.13 28.10 -13.78
CA ARG A 80 17.77 28.34 -13.29
C ARG A 80 17.26 29.75 -13.62
N LYS A 81 18.10 30.79 -13.50
CA LYS A 81 17.76 32.15 -13.92
C LYS A 81 17.46 32.22 -15.42
N TYR A 82 18.26 31.53 -16.22
CA TYR A 82 18.06 31.45 -17.66
C TYR A 82 16.71 30.79 -18.00
N LEU A 83 16.38 29.65 -17.38
CA LEU A 83 15.08 28.99 -17.57
C LEU A 83 13.90 29.87 -17.15
N ALA A 84 14.04 30.63 -16.06
CA ALA A 84 13.01 31.56 -15.60
C ALA A 84 12.74 32.71 -16.57
N THR A 85 13.73 33.09 -17.38
CA THR A 85 13.67 34.24 -18.30
C THR A 85 13.36 33.83 -19.74
N HIS A 86 13.81 32.65 -20.18
CA HIS A 86 13.74 32.20 -21.57
C HIS A 86 12.87 30.94 -21.77
N GLY A 87 12.26 30.45 -20.69
CA GLY A 87 11.43 29.24 -20.68
C GLY A 87 12.24 27.95 -20.76
N ASP A 88 11.52 26.85 -20.97
CA ASP A 88 12.07 25.49 -20.99
C ASP A 88 12.86 25.25 -22.28
N GLN A 89 14.18 25.42 -22.20
CA GLN A 89 15.12 25.16 -23.28
C GLN A 89 15.80 23.81 -23.10
N PHE A 90 15.74 22.94 -24.11
CA PHE A 90 16.21 21.55 -24.03
C PHE A 90 17.65 21.44 -23.51
N ASP A 91 18.61 22.11 -24.16
CA ASP A 91 20.03 22.00 -23.80
C ASP A 91 20.33 22.48 -22.36
N VAL A 92 19.57 23.47 -21.88
CA VAL A 92 19.72 24.05 -20.54
C VAL A 92 19.15 23.11 -19.48
N LEU A 93 17.96 22.55 -19.71
CA LEU A 93 17.34 21.55 -18.83
C LEU A 93 18.19 20.26 -18.75
N MET A 94 18.71 19.80 -19.89
CA MET A 94 19.60 18.63 -19.95
C MET A 94 20.89 18.86 -19.15
N THR A 95 21.49 20.06 -19.27
CA THR A 95 22.70 20.41 -18.51
C THR A 95 22.41 20.49 -17.01
N LEU A 96 21.32 21.16 -16.61
CA LEU A 96 20.93 21.28 -15.21
C LEU A 96 20.63 19.92 -14.59
N SER A 97 19.91 19.05 -15.31
CA SER A 97 19.65 17.67 -14.90
C SER A 97 20.95 16.90 -14.65
N GLY A 98 21.93 17.03 -15.56
CA GLY A 98 23.25 16.41 -15.40
C GLY A 98 23.98 16.89 -14.15
N ASP A 99 24.09 18.20 -13.96
CA ASP A 99 24.75 18.82 -12.80
C ASP A 99 24.10 18.40 -11.47
N LEU A 100 22.76 18.37 -11.41
CA LEU A 100 22.00 17.92 -10.23
C LEU A 100 22.22 16.44 -9.95
N SER A 101 22.20 15.63 -11.03
CA SER A 101 22.44 14.21 -10.93
C SER A 101 23.81 13.95 -10.33
N GLU A 102 24.89 14.56 -10.83
CA GLU A 102 26.26 14.41 -10.31
C GLU A 102 26.39 14.72 -8.81
N GLN A 103 25.54 15.59 -8.27
CA GLN A 103 25.52 15.95 -6.84
C GLN A 103 24.60 15.05 -5.99
N GLY A 104 23.93 14.06 -6.59
CA GLY A 104 23.00 13.17 -5.89
C GLY A 104 21.57 13.71 -5.75
N HIS A 105 21.26 14.86 -6.36
CA HIS A 105 19.92 15.45 -6.34
C HIS A 105 19.03 14.81 -7.43
N PHE A 106 18.76 13.50 -7.32
CA PHE A 106 18.14 12.72 -8.40
C PHE A 106 16.69 13.11 -8.73
N GLU A 107 15.87 13.45 -7.73
CA GLU A 107 14.47 13.83 -7.96
C GLU A 107 14.38 15.13 -8.79
N GLU A 108 15.12 16.16 -8.38
CA GLU A 108 15.20 17.42 -9.13
C GLU A 108 15.83 17.19 -10.51
N ALA A 109 16.87 16.35 -10.60
CA ALA A 109 17.47 16.00 -11.88
C ALA A 109 16.45 15.33 -12.82
N LEU A 110 15.62 14.43 -12.29
CA LEU A 110 14.58 13.74 -13.05
C LEU A 110 13.50 14.72 -13.49
N GLU A 111 13.07 15.63 -12.61
CA GLU A 111 12.11 16.67 -12.95
C GLU A 111 12.61 17.53 -14.13
N MET A 112 13.85 18.03 -14.07
CA MET A 112 14.43 18.83 -15.16
C MET A 112 14.50 18.04 -16.45
N LEU A 113 14.86 16.75 -16.36
CA LEU A 113 14.94 15.88 -17.51
C LEU A 113 13.55 15.66 -18.13
N LEU A 114 12.54 15.32 -17.34
CA LEU A 114 11.17 15.13 -17.82
C LEU A 114 10.61 16.41 -18.45
N ARG A 115 10.87 17.58 -17.87
CA ARG A 115 10.51 18.87 -18.49
C ARG A 115 11.17 19.06 -19.84
N SER A 116 12.42 18.63 -20.01
CA SER A 116 13.13 18.72 -21.29
C SER A 116 12.43 17.93 -22.40
N SER A 117 11.62 16.90 -22.06
CA SER A 117 10.95 16.09 -23.08
C SER A 117 9.94 16.88 -23.92
N ILE A 118 9.39 17.97 -23.35
CA ILE A 118 8.42 18.85 -24.03
C ILE A 118 9.15 19.76 -25.04
N ALA A 119 10.44 20.05 -24.81
CA ALA A 119 11.29 20.90 -25.64
C ALA A 119 12.10 20.12 -26.69
N ILE A 120 11.81 18.83 -26.92
CA ILE A 120 12.51 18.03 -27.94
C ILE A 120 12.03 18.45 -29.34
N GLU A 121 12.98 18.86 -30.19
CA GLU A 121 12.71 19.31 -31.55
C GLU A 121 13.33 18.40 -32.63
N SER A 122 14.21 17.47 -32.24
CA SER A 122 14.92 16.60 -33.19
C SER A 122 15.09 15.17 -32.70
N ILE A 123 15.32 14.25 -33.65
CA ILE A 123 15.64 12.84 -33.36
C ILE A 123 16.90 12.73 -32.50
N ALA A 124 17.92 13.56 -32.78
CA ALA A 124 19.17 13.58 -32.01
C ALA A 124 18.93 13.97 -30.54
N GLN A 125 18.09 14.99 -30.28
CA GLN A 125 17.70 15.37 -28.92
C GLN A 125 16.86 14.28 -28.26
N GLN A 126 15.97 13.64 -29.02
CA GLN A 126 15.19 12.51 -28.51
C GLN A 126 16.10 11.36 -28.04
N ASP A 127 17.11 11.00 -28.83
CA ASP A 127 18.05 9.94 -28.47
C ASP A 127 18.91 10.35 -27.26
N LEU A 128 19.36 11.60 -27.21
CA LEU A 128 20.11 12.14 -26.07
C LEU A 128 19.28 12.13 -24.78
N PHE A 129 18.00 12.50 -24.86
CA PHE A 129 17.06 12.41 -23.73
C PHE A 129 16.93 10.97 -23.24
N LYS A 130 16.67 10.00 -24.14
CA LYS A 130 16.54 8.59 -23.78
C LYS A 130 17.78 8.05 -23.09
N MET A 131 18.96 8.35 -23.63
CA MET A 131 20.25 7.93 -23.06
C MET A 131 20.48 8.56 -21.67
N SER A 132 20.17 9.84 -21.52
CA SER A 132 20.34 10.56 -20.26
C SER A 132 19.36 10.08 -19.19
N LEU A 133 18.12 9.78 -19.57
CA LEU A 133 17.10 9.23 -18.67
C LEU A 133 17.53 7.85 -18.18
N ALA A 134 17.92 6.95 -19.08
CA ALA A 134 18.40 5.62 -18.68
C ALA A 134 19.59 5.71 -17.71
N ARG A 135 20.55 6.61 -17.98
CA ARG A 135 21.71 6.83 -17.09
C ARG A 135 21.30 7.39 -15.73
N LEU A 136 20.38 8.34 -15.69
CA LEU A 136 19.90 8.94 -14.45
C LEU A 136 19.17 7.91 -13.58
N ILE A 137 18.24 7.16 -14.15
CA ILE A 137 17.49 6.14 -13.42
C ILE A 137 18.41 5.02 -12.93
N ASP A 138 19.38 4.58 -13.74
CA ASP A 138 20.37 3.59 -13.32
C ASP A 138 21.20 4.06 -12.12
N ARG A 139 21.64 5.33 -12.12
CA ARG A 139 22.34 5.89 -10.96
C ARG A 139 21.45 6.02 -9.72
N TYR A 140 20.23 6.54 -9.90
CA TYR A 140 19.31 6.78 -8.80
C TYR A 140 18.93 5.45 -8.12
N THR A 141 18.56 4.44 -8.92
CA THR A 141 18.22 3.12 -8.40
C THR A 141 19.39 2.42 -7.72
N ARG A 142 20.63 2.53 -8.24
CA ARG A 142 21.82 1.99 -7.55
C ARG A 142 22.02 2.62 -6.17
N GLU A 143 21.79 3.91 -6.04
CA GLU A 143 21.91 4.60 -4.74
C GLU A 143 20.86 4.08 -3.76
N LEU A 144 19.58 4.07 -4.16
CA LEU A 144 18.50 3.53 -3.33
C LEU A 144 18.74 2.06 -2.94
N ILE A 145 19.18 1.22 -3.87
CA ILE A 145 19.52 -0.18 -3.61
C ILE A 145 20.69 -0.27 -2.60
N SER A 146 21.71 0.58 -2.72
CA SER A 146 22.83 0.60 -1.76
C SER A 146 22.40 0.97 -0.34
N LEU A 147 21.30 1.72 -0.21
CA LEU A 147 20.66 2.11 1.04
C LEU A 147 19.60 1.09 1.51
N ASN A 148 19.41 -0.02 0.79
CA ASN A 148 18.34 -1.02 1.00
C ASN A 148 16.91 -0.45 0.91
N GLN A 149 16.74 0.64 0.16
CA GLN A 149 15.47 1.34 -0.05
C GLN A 149 14.70 0.79 -1.26
N PHE A 150 14.31 -0.49 -1.20
CA PHE A 150 13.64 -1.17 -2.32
C PHE A 150 12.22 -0.66 -2.58
N GLY A 151 11.53 -0.16 -1.55
CA GLY A 151 10.19 0.43 -1.70
C GLY A 151 10.22 1.72 -2.53
N GLU A 152 11.25 2.53 -2.33
CA GLU A 152 11.49 3.77 -3.06
C GLU A 152 11.84 3.50 -4.53
N VAL A 153 12.56 2.40 -4.81
CA VAL A 153 12.79 1.94 -6.19
C VAL A 153 11.48 1.50 -6.85
N ASP A 154 10.59 0.80 -6.12
CA ASP A 154 9.26 0.42 -6.64
C ASP A 154 8.42 1.65 -6.97
N GLN A 155 8.32 2.61 -6.04
CA GLN A 155 7.60 3.88 -6.24
C GLN A 155 8.15 4.68 -7.42
N LEU A 156 9.48 4.75 -7.58
CA LEU A 156 10.12 5.41 -8.71
C LEU A 156 9.68 4.77 -10.04
N TYR A 157 9.76 3.44 -10.16
CA TYR A 157 9.34 2.76 -11.37
C TYR A 157 7.84 2.86 -11.62
N GLU A 158 6.98 2.81 -10.59
CA GLU A 158 5.54 3.07 -10.73
C GLU A 158 5.29 4.45 -11.36
N GLN A 159 5.88 5.50 -10.80
CA GLN A 159 5.75 6.86 -11.33
C GLN A 159 6.26 6.95 -12.77
N LEU A 160 7.41 6.33 -13.08
CA LEU A 160 7.95 6.32 -14.45
C LEU A 160 7.01 5.63 -15.43
N THR A 161 6.39 4.50 -15.06
CA THR A 161 5.44 3.82 -15.94
C THR A 161 4.17 4.64 -16.21
N LEU A 162 3.75 5.48 -15.25
CA LEU A 162 2.62 6.38 -15.42
C LEU A 162 2.97 7.60 -16.27
N MET A 163 4.13 8.21 -16.04
CA MET A 163 4.56 9.41 -16.75
C MET A 163 5.09 9.12 -18.16
N LEU A 164 5.68 7.94 -18.35
CA LEU A 164 6.39 7.55 -19.56
C LEU A 164 5.93 6.16 -20.08
N PRO A 165 4.63 5.95 -20.35
CA PRO A 165 4.09 4.64 -20.74
C PRO A 165 4.67 4.09 -22.06
N GLN A 166 5.23 4.96 -22.91
CA GLN A 166 5.91 4.58 -24.14
C GLN A 166 7.27 3.89 -23.89
N PHE A 167 7.82 3.99 -22.69
CA PHE A 167 9.07 3.35 -22.29
C PHE A 167 8.79 2.01 -21.61
N ALA A 168 8.43 1.02 -22.43
CA ALA A 168 8.08 -0.34 -22.00
C ALA A 168 9.14 -1.01 -21.10
N GLN A 169 10.41 -0.58 -21.18
CA GLN A 169 11.45 -1.09 -20.28
C GLN A 169 11.11 -0.85 -18.80
N TYR A 170 10.53 0.29 -18.42
CA TYR A 170 10.23 0.56 -17.01
C TYR A 170 9.15 -0.34 -16.43
N HIS A 171 8.21 -0.80 -17.26
CA HIS A 171 7.25 -1.83 -16.86
C HIS A 171 7.95 -3.18 -16.61
N LEU A 172 8.93 -3.54 -17.45
CA LEU A 172 9.71 -4.77 -17.27
C LEU A 172 10.55 -4.70 -15.99
N GLU A 173 11.22 -3.56 -15.73
CA GLU A 173 12.02 -3.36 -14.52
C GLU A 173 11.16 -3.40 -13.26
N LEU A 174 9.98 -2.76 -13.27
CA LEU A 174 9.03 -2.81 -12.15
C LEU A 174 8.56 -4.24 -11.85
N GLY A 175 8.14 -4.97 -12.89
CA GLY A 175 7.75 -6.37 -12.75
C GLY A 175 8.89 -7.23 -12.19
N THR A 176 10.10 -7.06 -12.71
CA THR A 176 11.29 -7.82 -12.28
C THR A 176 11.72 -7.48 -10.86
N LEU A 177 11.61 -6.20 -10.45
CA LEU A 177 11.84 -5.78 -9.08
C LEU A 177 10.86 -6.47 -8.13
N ARG A 178 9.56 -6.43 -8.44
CA ARG A 178 8.50 -7.04 -7.62
C ARG A 178 8.65 -8.55 -7.50
N ILE A 179 9.05 -9.24 -8.56
CA ILE A 179 9.41 -10.66 -8.49
C ILE A 179 10.55 -10.89 -7.49
N ARG A 180 11.62 -10.09 -7.55
CA ARG A 180 12.76 -10.20 -6.63
C ARG A 180 12.38 -9.91 -5.17
N MET A 181 11.41 -9.03 -4.95
CA MET A 181 10.87 -8.73 -3.61
C MET A 181 9.86 -9.78 -3.12
N GLY A 182 9.50 -10.79 -3.93
CA GLY A 182 8.49 -11.78 -3.60
C GLY A 182 7.04 -11.34 -3.83
N ASN A 183 6.82 -10.12 -4.34
CA ASN A 183 5.51 -9.55 -4.60
C ASN A 183 4.97 -9.99 -5.98
N LEU A 184 4.83 -11.31 -6.17
CA LEU A 184 4.54 -11.93 -7.48
C LEU A 184 3.25 -11.39 -8.13
N GLN A 185 2.16 -11.27 -7.35
CA GLN A 185 0.90 -10.74 -7.86
C GLN A 185 1.02 -9.30 -8.37
N SER A 186 1.74 -8.46 -7.64
CA SER A 186 1.96 -7.06 -8.02
C SER A 186 2.86 -6.92 -9.25
N ALA A 187 3.66 -7.94 -9.58
CA ALA A 187 4.47 -7.98 -10.78
C ALA A 187 3.66 -8.25 -12.05
N LEU A 188 2.51 -8.92 -11.96
CA LEU A 188 1.70 -9.28 -13.12
C LEU A 188 1.17 -8.04 -13.86
N VAL A 189 0.73 -7.01 -13.14
CA VAL A 189 0.15 -5.80 -13.74
C VAL A 189 1.10 -5.11 -14.73
N PRO A 190 2.33 -4.69 -14.33
CA PRO A 190 3.23 -4.04 -15.27
C PRO A 190 3.70 -4.98 -16.39
N LEU A 191 3.91 -6.28 -16.11
CA LEU A 191 4.29 -7.25 -17.15
C LEU A 191 3.18 -7.45 -18.20
N ALA A 192 1.91 -7.48 -17.77
CA ALA A 192 0.77 -7.60 -18.67
C ALA A 192 0.65 -6.40 -19.62
N GLN A 193 0.97 -5.18 -19.16
CA GLN A 193 0.96 -3.98 -20.02
C GLN A 193 1.92 -4.10 -21.22
N ILE A 194 3.02 -4.83 -21.06
CA ILE A 194 4.03 -5.02 -22.10
C ILE A 194 3.99 -6.40 -22.76
N ALA A 195 3.00 -7.23 -22.43
CA ALA A 195 2.92 -8.60 -22.95
C ALA A 195 2.85 -8.69 -24.48
N ASN A 196 2.33 -7.66 -25.15
CA ASN A 196 2.24 -7.60 -26.62
C ASN A 196 3.34 -6.71 -27.26
N HIS A 197 4.29 -6.22 -26.49
CA HIS A 197 5.35 -5.35 -27.01
C HIS A 197 6.33 -6.14 -27.90
N ASP A 198 6.71 -5.59 -29.06
CA ASP A 198 7.50 -6.28 -30.09
C ASP A 198 8.81 -6.89 -29.56
N LYS A 199 9.56 -6.12 -28.76
CA LYS A 199 10.86 -6.55 -28.21
C LYS A 199 10.76 -7.26 -26.85
N LEU A 200 10.01 -6.68 -25.90
CA LEU A 200 9.97 -7.12 -24.50
C LEU A 200 8.83 -8.09 -24.18
N GLY A 201 7.83 -8.23 -25.05
CA GLY A 201 6.64 -9.03 -24.74
C GLY A 201 6.92 -10.52 -24.56
N ALA A 202 7.91 -11.07 -25.28
CA ALA A 202 8.33 -12.46 -25.07
C ALA A 202 8.89 -12.68 -23.65
N GLU A 203 9.68 -11.74 -23.15
CA GLU A 203 10.23 -11.80 -21.81
C GLU A 203 9.16 -11.60 -20.74
N ALA A 204 8.28 -10.61 -20.92
CA ALA A 204 7.17 -10.37 -20.00
C ALA A 204 6.25 -11.59 -19.86
N ARG A 205 5.83 -12.19 -20.97
CA ARG A 205 5.02 -13.43 -20.94
C ARG A 205 5.76 -14.59 -20.29
N ARG A 206 7.08 -14.71 -20.49
CA ARG A 206 7.89 -15.73 -19.80
C ARG A 206 7.90 -15.53 -18.30
N LEU A 207 8.07 -14.29 -17.82
CA LEU A 207 8.04 -13.95 -16.40
C LEU A 207 6.64 -14.19 -15.79
N MET A 208 5.57 -13.85 -16.51
CA MET A 208 4.19 -14.14 -16.10
C MET A 208 3.95 -15.65 -15.98
N LEU A 209 4.37 -16.45 -16.96
CA LEU A 209 4.29 -17.92 -16.88
C LEU A 209 5.12 -18.49 -15.73
N GLN A 210 6.24 -17.88 -15.38
CA GLN A 210 7.03 -18.26 -14.20
C GLN A 210 6.29 -17.93 -12.90
N ILE A 211 5.59 -16.80 -12.83
CA ILE A 211 4.74 -16.45 -11.70
C ILE A 211 3.59 -17.46 -11.59
N GLU A 212 2.84 -17.70 -12.67
CA GLU A 212 1.74 -18.67 -12.72
C GLU A 212 2.21 -20.11 -12.41
N GLY A 213 3.39 -20.50 -12.91
CA GLY A 213 4.01 -21.80 -12.60
C GLY A 213 4.54 -21.89 -11.16
N SER A 214 4.98 -20.77 -10.58
CA SER A 214 5.31 -20.67 -9.17
C SER A 214 4.05 -20.70 -8.31
N GLU A 215 2.94 -20.14 -8.77
CA GLU A 215 1.61 -20.26 -8.15
C GLU A 215 1.06 -21.69 -8.23
N SER A 216 1.43 -22.46 -9.25
CA SER A 216 1.16 -23.90 -9.30
C SER A 216 1.93 -24.70 -8.23
N LEU A 217 2.99 -24.13 -7.66
CA LEU A 217 3.76 -24.68 -6.53
C LEU A 217 3.55 -23.90 -5.21
N VAL A 218 2.80 -22.80 -5.25
CA VAL A 218 2.45 -21.92 -4.13
C VAL A 218 0.98 -21.56 -4.30
N PRO A 219 0.04 -22.37 -3.79
CA PRO A 219 -1.37 -22.02 -3.92
C PRO A 219 -1.60 -20.73 -3.16
N ALA A 220 -2.44 -19.86 -3.73
CA ALA A 220 -2.80 -18.54 -3.23
C ALA A 220 -2.87 -18.50 -1.69
N ALA A 221 -2.37 -17.41 -1.10
CA ALA A 221 -2.22 -17.21 0.34
C ALA A 221 -3.54 -17.14 1.13
N PHE A 222 -4.63 -17.70 0.60
CA PHE A 222 -5.86 -17.95 1.35
C PHE A 222 -6.17 -19.45 1.39
N GLU A 223 -6.38 -19.98 2.59
CA GLU A 223 -6.85 -21.34 2.80
C GLU A 223 -8.39 -21.34 2.71
N GLU A 224 -8.95 -22.03 1.71
CA GLU A 224 -10.39 -22.31 1.66
C GLU A 224 -10.67 -23.67 2.29
N LEU A 225 -11.44 -23.68 3.38
CA LEU A 225 -11.79 -24.88 4.12
C LEU A 225 -13.28 -25.19 3.91
N PRO A 226 -13.63 -26.43 3.54
CA PRO A 226 -15.03 -26.82 3.45
C PRO A 226 -15.67 -26.79 4.84
N LEU A 227 -16.88 -26.23 4.90
CA LEU A 227 -17.68 -26.17 6.12
C LEU A 227 -18.83 -27.17 6.05
N ILE A 228 -19.12 -27.78 7.20
CA ILE A 228 -20.32 -28.58 7.40
C ILE A 228 -21.38 -27.67 8.01
N ALA A 229 -22.42 -27.33 7.23
CA ALA A 229 -23.55 -26.56 7.75
C ALA A 229 -24.51 -27.47 8.55
N ARG A 230 -24.80 -27.11 9.80
CA ARG A 230 -25.80 -27.78 10.65
C ARG A 230 -26.64 -26.74 11.37
N THR A 231 -27.94 -26.68 11.09
CA THR A 231 -28.91 -25.89 11.89
C THR A 231 -28.49 -24.41 12.08
N GLY A 232 -27.95 -23.77 11.04
CA GLY A 232 -27.48 -22.37 11.10
C GLY A 232 -26.11 -22.16 11.74
N GLN A 233 -25.37 -23.25 11.98
CA GLN A 233 -24.02 -23.26 12.51
C GLN A 233 -23.06 -23.91 11.51
N PHE A 234 -21.78 -23.52 11.56
CA PHE A 234 -20.74 -24.03 10.68
C PHE A 234 -19.68 -24.78 11.45
N LEU A 235 -19.38 -26.01 11.02
CA LEU A 235 -18.30 -26.82 11.57
C LEU A 235 -17.16 -26.91 10.57
N VAL A 236 -15.94 -27.01 11.10
CA VAL A 236 -14.71 -27.16 10.32
C VAL A 236 -13.83 -28.23 10.98
N GLU A 237 -13.11 -29.00 10.16
CA GLU A 237 -12.10 -29.92 10.65
C GLU A 237 -10.85 -29.14 11.07
N ALA A 238 -10.37 -29.43 12.28
CA ALA A 238 -9.16 -28.86 12.84
C ALA A 238 -8.16 -29.97 13.18
N MET A 239 -6.88 -29.62 13.24
CA MET A 239 -5.79 -30.49 13.63
C MET A 239 -5.16 -29.99 14.93
N ILE A 240 -5.05 -30.85 15.93
CA ILE A 240 -4.33 -30.56 17.18
C ILE A 240 -2.98 -31.26 17.12
N ASP A 241 -1.91 -30.51 17.38
CA ASP A 241 -0.53 -30.99 17.46
C ASP A 241 -0.06 -31.81 16.25
N ASP A 242 -0.62 -31.57 15.07
CA ASP A 242 -0.39 -32.35 13.84
C ASP A 242 -0.77 -33.83 13.89
N GLU A 243 -1.42 -34.24 14.96
CA GLU A 243 -1.64 -35.66 15.25
C GLU A 243 -3.12 -36.01 15.23
N LEU A 244 -3.97 -35.15 15.81
CA LEU A 244 -5.36 -35.49 16.08
C LEU A 244 -6.33 -34.57 15.33
N PRO A 245 -7.00 -35.09 14.28
CA PRO A 245 -8.09 -34.37 13.64
C PRO A 245 -9.32 -34.37 14.54
N ILE A 246 -9.95 -33.21 14.67
CA ILE A 246 -11.18 -33.00 15.43
C ILE A 246 -12.17 -32.16 14.63
N LEU A 247 -13.46 -32.29 14.93
CA LEU A 247 -14.48 -31.43 14.35
C LEU A 247 -14.88 -30.35 15.36
N VAL A 248 -14.69 -29.08 14.98
CA VAL A 248 -15.01 -27.93 15.85
C VAL A 248 -16.12 -27.07 15.25
N LEU A 249 -16.94 -26.49 16.11
CA LEU A 249 -17.93 -25.50 15.74
C LEU A 249 -17.29 -24.10 15.71
N ILE A 250 -17.55 -23.32 14.66
CA ILE A 250 -17.08 -21.92 14.59
C ILE A 250 -17.95 -21.04 15.49
N ASP A 251 -17.33 -20.39 16.47
CA ASP A 251 -18.00 -19.47 17.40
C ASP A 251 -17.25 -18.13 17.49
N THR A 252 -17.66 -17.17 16.65
CA THR A 252 -17.08 -15.81 16.65
C THR A 252 -17.42 -15.01 17.91
N GLY A 253 -18.35 -15.48 18.75
CA GLY A 253 -18.67 -14.88 20.04
C GLY A 253 -17.75 -15.34 21.18
N ALA A 254 -17.03 -16.46 20.99
CA ALA A 254 -16.11 -16.99 21.97
C ALA A 254 -14.74 -16.29 21.89
N ALA A 255 -14.27 -15.72 23.00
CA ALA A 255 -12.94 -15.12 23.06
C ALA A 255 -11.80 -16.15 23.02
N MET A 256 -12.06 -17.37 23.50
CA MET A 256 -11.10 -18.47 23.60
C MET A 256 -11.69 -19.74 22.99
N THR A 257 -10.85 -20.52 22.33
CA THR A 257 -11.16 -21.85 21.80
C THR A 257 -11.32 -22.84 22.96
N ILE A 258 -12.36 -23.68 22.90
CA ILE A 258 -12.70 -24.68 23.92
C ILE A 258 -12.65 -26.06 23.28
N LEU A 259 -12.00 -27.02 23.92
CA LEU A 259 -11.92 -28.41 23.48
C LEU A 259 -12.49 -29.33 24.57
N GLU A 260 -13.06 -30.47 24.17
CA GLU A 260 -13.46 -31.50 25.13
C GLU A 260 -12.25 -32.00 25.93
N SER A 261 -12.43 -32.25 27.22
CA SER A 261 -11.34 -32.66 28.11
C SER A 261 -10.67 -33.94 27.62
N GLY A 262 -11.48 -34.89 27.16
CA GLY A 262 -11.03 -36.16 26.60
C GLY A 262 -10.24 -36.04 25.29
N VAL A 263 -10.28 -34.91 24.58
CA VAL A 263 -9.39 -34.66 23.41
C VAL A 263 -7.99 -34.35 23.89
N LEU A 264 -7.88 -33.46 24.87
CA LEU A 264 -6.61 -33.00 25.44
C LEU A 264 -5.90 -34.11 26.22
N GLU A 265 -6.65 -34.92 26.97
CA GLU A 265 -6.09 -36.06 27.71
C GLU A 265 -5.53 -37.14 26.78
N ARG A 266 -6.15 -37.37 25.60
CA ARG A 266 -5.63 -38.31 24.58
C ARG A 266 -4.26 -37.90 24.04
N LEU A 267 -4.02 -36.60 23.97
CA LEU A 267 -2.74 -36.01 23.56
C LEU A 267 -1.74 -35.87 24.73
N GLY A 268 -2.12 -36.29 25.94
CA GLY A 268 -1.24 -36.30 27.10
C GLY A 268 -1.17 -34.97 27.86
N TYR A 269 -2.04 -34.00 27.57
CA TYR A 269 -2.09 -32.75 28.33
C TYR A 269 -2.60 -32.96 29.76
N ASN A 270 -1.93 -32.32 30.72
CA ASN A 270 -2.34 -32.35 32.12
C ASN A 270 -3.37 -31.25 32.43
N LEU A 271 -4.59 -31.66 32.76
CA LEU A 271 -5.70 -30.76 33.08
C LEU A 271 -5.79 -30.36 34.57
N SER A 272 -4.87 -30.82 35.43
CA SER A 272 -4.85 -30.48 36.86
C SER A 272 -4.30 -29.08 37.16
N GLY A 273 -3.96 -28.31 36.13
CA GLY A 273 -3.26 -27.03 36.21
C GLY A 273 -4.18 -25.83 36.45
N LYS A 274 -3.90 -24.75 35.72
CA LYS A 274 -4.61 -23.47 35.81
C LYS A 274 -6.09 -23.67 35.50
N GLN A 275 -6.96 -23.04 36.29
CA GLN A 275 -8.41 -23.02 36.09
C GLN A 275 -8.86 -21.58 35.78
N GLU A 276 -9.80 -21.41 34.86
CA GLU A 276 -10.42 -20.12 34.54
C GLU A 276 -11.95 -20.23 34.52
N TYR A 277 -12.64 -19.09 34.65
CA TYR A 277 -14.09 -19.01 34.57
C TYR A 277 -14.53 -18.66 33.15
N PHE A 278 -15.41 -19.47 32.61
CA PHE A 278 -16.01 -19.31 31.29
C PHE A 278 -17.48 -18.94 31.43
N VAL A 279 -17.90 -17.89 30.72
CA VAL A 279 -19.31 -17.52 30.61
C VAL A 279 -19.91 -18.29 29.46
N THR A 280 -20.85 -19.19 29.74
CA THR A 280 -21.56 -20.00 28.74
C THR A 280 -23.05 -19.67 28.74
N ALA A 281 -23.78 -20.16 27.75
CA ALA A 281 -25.24 -20.05 27.71
C ALA A 281 -25.92 -20.68 28.94
N ASN A 282 -25.28 -21.66 29.59
CA ASN A 282 -25.80 -22.35 30.78
C ASN A 282 -25.30 -21.73 32.09
N GLY A 283 -24.65 -20.56 32.04
CA GLY A 283 -24.08 -19.87 33.19
C GLY A 283 -22.55 -19.92 33.23
N VAL A 284 -21.99 -19.55 34.37
CA VAL A 284 -20.54 -19.50 34.57
C VAL A 284 -20.03 -20.86 35.02
N VAL A 285 -19.03 -21.39 34.31
CA VAL A 285 -18.38 -22.67 34.62
C VAL A 285 -16.89 -22.43 34.84
N GLN A 286 -16.30 -23.12 35.80
CA GLN A 286 -14.86 -23.14 36.01
C GLN A 286 -14.26 -24.35 35.30
N ALA A 287 -13.22 -24.14 34.48
CA ALA A 287 -12.61 -25.20 33.67
C ALA A 287 -11.08 -25.03 33.56
N PRO A 288 -10.33 -26.13 33.37
CA PRO A 288 -8.89 -26.06 33.11
C PRO A 288 -8.57 -25.27 31.84
N VAL A 289 -7.40 -24.65 31.84
CA VAL A 289 -6.81 -23.98 30.68
C VAL A 289 -5.42 -24.53 30.44
N VAL A 290 -5.16 -24.96 29.21
CA VAL A 290 -3.87 -25.53 28.79
C VAL A 290 -3.38 -24.85 27.51
N THR A 291 -2.07 -24.85 27.31
CA THR A 291 -1.45 -24.40 26.07
C THR A 291 -1.09 -25.64 25.27
N ILE A 292 -1.66 -25.77 24.08
CA ILE A 292 -1.35 -26.83 23.13
C ILE A 292 -0.22 -26.40 22.19
N ASP A 293 0.56 -27.35 21.71
CA ASP A 293 1.74 -27.08 20.89
C ASP A 293 1.35 -26.47 19.54
N SER A 294 0.31 -27.01 18.88
CA SER A 294 -0.27 -26.38 17.70
C SER A 294 -1.76 -26.62 17.50
N PHE A 295 -2.42 -25.64 16.89
CA PHE A 295 -3.79 -25.74 16.39
C PHE A 295 -3.78 -25.37 14.90
N GLY A 296 -4.36 -26.24 14.08
CA GLY A 296 -4.37 -26.09 12.63
C GLY A 296 -5.77 -26.15 12.03
N LEU A 297 -5.98 -25.39 10.96
CA LEU A 297 -7.14 -25.43 10.07
C LEU A 297 -6.62 -25.51 8.64
N GLY A 298 -6.56 -26.73 8.08
CA GLY A 298 -5.85 -27.00 6.83
C GLY A 298 -4.40 -26.52 6.91
N ARG A 299 -4.02 -25.54 6.09
CA ARG A 299 -2.67 -24.93 6.12
C ARG A 299 -2.51 -23.81 7.13
N ALA A 300 -3.61 -23.21 7.61
CA ALA A 300 -3.56 -22.20 8.67
C ALA A 300 -3.14 -22.87 9.97
N ARG A 301 -2.18 -22.29 10.70
CA ARG A 301 -1.61 -22.88 11.90
C ARG A 301 -1.15 -21.82 12.88
N LEU A 302 -1.44 -22.06 14.16
CA LEU A 302 -0.86 -21.31 15.26
C LEU A 302 -0.19 -22.27 16.23
N ASN A 303 0.96 -21.86 16.75
CA ASN A 303 1.69 -22.62 17.77
C ASN A 303 1.42 -22.01 19.16
N ASN A 304 1.55 -22.81 20.21
CA ASN A 304 1.36 -22.38 21.61
C ASN A 304 -0.02 -21.73 21.85
N VAL A 305 -1.08 -22.42 21.44
CA VAL A 305 -2.46 -21.88 21.55
C VAL A 305 -3.04 -22.22 22.90
N THR A 306 -3.49 -21.21 23.64
CA THR A 306 -4.19 -21.43 24.92
C THR A 306 -5.65 -21.79 24.67
N VAL A 307 -6.09 -22.94 25.19
CA VAL A 307 -7.45 -23.47 25.04
C VAL A 307 -8.06 -23.83 26.39
N GLY A 308 -9.39 -23.70 26.50
CA GLY A 308 -10.15 -24.21 27.65
C GLY A 308 -10.50 -25.69 27.48
N ALA A 309 -10.46 -26.46 28.55
CA ALA A 309 -10.84 -27.87 28.58
C ALA A 309 -12.23 -28.02 29.23
N LEU A 310 -13.28 -28.15 28.44
CA LEU A 310 -14.65 -28.21 28.95
C LEU A 310 -15.47 -29.21 28.15
N ASP A 311 -16.10 -30.16 28.84
CA ASP A 311 -17.01 -31.11 28.22
C ASP A 311 -18.31 -30.41 27.83
N MET A 312 -18.62 -30.45 26.54
CA MET A 312 -19.77 -29.80 25.98
C MET A 312 -20.82 -30.85 25.61
N ALA A 313 -22.07 -30.64 26.00
CA ALA A 313 -23.18 -31.52 25.61
C ALA A 313 -23.62 -31.27 24.14
N MET A 314 -22.69 -31.29 23.20
CA MET A 314 -22.95 -31.07 21.78
C MET A 314 -23.36 -32.37 21.07
N GLN A 315 -24.31 -32.25 20.15
CA GLN A 315 -24.76 -33.39 19.35
C GLN A 315 -23.85 -33.60 18.13
N GLY A 316 -23.46 -34.86 17.90
CA GLY A 316 -22.94 -35.31 16.60
C GLY A 316 -21.44 -35.14 16.37
N LYS A 317 -20.60 -35.68 17.27
CA LYS A 317 -19.12 -35.73 17.21
C LYS A 317 -18.44 -34.36 17.09
N VAL A 318 -19.01 -33.34 17.72
CA VAL A 318 -18.38 -32.01 17.81
C VAL A 318 -17.52 -32.00 19.06
N GLU A 319 -16.22 -31.86 18.90
CA GLU A 319 -15.22 -32.04 19.96
C GLU A 319 -14.67 -30.70 20.48
N GLY A 320 -15.22 -29.56 20.01
CA GLY A 320 -14.86 -28.24 20.52
C GLY A 320 -15.54 -27.05 19.83
N LEU A 321 -15.21 -25.85 20.32
CA LEU A 321 -15.57 -24.53 19.78
C LEU A 321 -14.30 -23.79 19.35
N LEU A 322 -14.29 -23.29 18.12
CA LEU A 322 -13.24 -22.43 17.60
C LEU A 322 -13.55 -20.96 17.92
N GLY A 323 -12.70 -20.36 18.74
CA GLY A 323 -12.86 -18.98 19.20
C GLY A 323 -11.95 -17.96 18.51
N MET A 324 -12.12 -16.71 18.90
CA MET A 324 -11.39 -15.56 18.37
C MET A 324 -9.90 -15.52 18.77
N ASN A 325 -9.46 -16.33 19.75
CA ASN A 325 -8.03 -16.49 20.04
C ASN A 325 -7.25 -17.16 18.91
N PHE A 326 -7.93 -17.88 18.02
CA PHE A 326 -7.36 -18.40 16.78
C PHE A 326 -7.74 -17.50 15.59
N LEU A 327 -9.05 -17.28 15.38
CA LEU A 327 -9.57 -16.63 14.16
C LEU A 327 -9.02 -15.21 13.94
N ARG A 328 -8.79 -14.42 14.99
CA ARG A 328 -8.30 -13.04 14.87
C ARG A 328 -6.90 -12.91 14.24
N HIS A 329 -6.16 -14.01 14.14
CA HIS A 329 -4.83 -14.04 13.56
C HIS A 329 -4.86 -14.06 12.02
N TYR A 330 -6.04 -14.27 11.44
CA TYR A 330 -6.28 -14.30 10.00
C TYR A 330 -7.24 -13.16 9.62
N ASP A 331 -7.18 -12.73 8.35
CA ASP A 331 -8.34 -12.10 7.74
C ASP A 331 -9.29 -13.22 7.29
N PHE A 332 -10.41 -13.38 7.99
CA PHE A 332 -11.30 -14.51 7.78
C PHE A 332 -12.69 -14.07 7.35
N HIS A 333 -13.29 -14.85 6.45
CA HIS A 333 -14.69 -14.71 6.10
C HIS A 333 -15.35 -16.06 5.85
N ILE A 334 -16.66 -16.13 6.13
CA ILE A 334 -17.48 -17.31 5.87
C ILE A 334 -18.36 -17.02 4.65
N ASP A 335 -18.15 -17.78 3.57
CA ASP A 335 -19.07 -17.81 2.44
C ASP A 335 -20.12 -18.88 2.68
N GLN A 336 -21.28 -18.44 3.17
CA GLN A 336 -22.40 -19.32 3.53
C GLN A 336 -23.02 -20.01 2.30
N ASN A 337 -22.94 -19.39 1.12
CA ASN A 337 -23.50 -19.96 -0.10
C ASN A 337 -22.65 -21.13 -0.59
N ARG A 338 -21.33 -20.98 -0.54
CA ARG A 338 -20.37 -22.04 -0.88
C ARG A 338 -20.08 -22.99 0.28
N SER A 339 -20.51 -22.66 1.50
CA SER A 339 -20.15 -23.38 2.73
C SER A 339 -18.63 -23.53 2.84
N ILE A 340 -17.92 -22.40 2.77
CA ILE A 340 -16.46 -22.37 2.95
C ILE A 340 -16.06 -21.31 3.96
N LEU A 341 -14.99 -21.61 4.71
CA LEU A 341 -14.24 -20.65 5.51
C LEU A 341 -12.98 -20.29 4.73
N VAL A 342 -12.77 -19.00 4.50
CA VAL A 342 -11.56 -18.48 3.88
C VAL A 342 -10.70 -17.85 4.97
N LEU A 343 -9.42 -18.23 5.01
CA LEU A 343 -8.41 -17.70 5.93
C LEU A 343 -7.23 -17.12 5.15
N ASP A 344 -7.01 -15.82 5.24
CA ASP A 344 -5.85 -15.13 4.65
C ASP A 344 -4.86 -14.71 5.75
N GLN A 345 -3.56 -14.78 5.43
CA GLN A 345 -2.48 -14.35 6.33
C GLN A 345 -2.45 -12.83 6.39
N ARG A 346 -2.33 -12.27 7.61
CA ARG A 346 -2.22 -10.83 7.81
C ARG A 346 -0.84 -10.27 7.52
#